data_AF-A0A197JQQ1-F1
#
_entry.id   AF-A0A197JQQ1-F1
#
_cell.length_a   1.000
_cell.length_b   1.000
_cell.length_c   1.000
_cell.angle_alpha   90.00
_cell.angle_beta   90.00
_cell.angle_gamma   90.00
#
_symmetry.space_group_name_H-M   'P 1'
#
loop_
_entity.id
_entity.type
_entity.pdbx_description
1 polymer ?
#
loop_
_entity_poly.entity_id
_entity_poly.type
_entity_poly.pdbx_seq_one_letter_code
_entity_poly.pdbx_strand_id
1 'polypeptide(L)' 'GHPRWCNVCKIVKPDRCHHCSECNRCVLRMDHHCPWVNGCIGFDNYKYFYLFIFYGSLASLWVVGSMIPMLIQ' A
#
# COMPACT_ATOMS: atom_id res chain seq x y z
N GLY A 1 19.96 6.55 20.01
CA GLY A 1 19.19 7.51 19.19
C GLY A 1 17.97 7.94 19.98
N HIS A 2 17.60 9.23 19.94
CA HIS A 2 16.44 9.73 20.66
C HIS A 2 15.12 9.22 20.04
N PRO A 3 14.05 9.01 20.84
CA PRO A 3 12.75 8.62 20.32
C PRO A 3 12.22 9.66 19.32
N ARG A 4 11.69 9.21 18.18
CA ARG A 4 11.06 10.10 17.20
C ARG A 4 9.68 10.53 17.72
N TRP A 5 9.35 11.82 17.65
CA TRP A 5 8.07 12.35 18.10
C TRP A 5 7.18 12.78 16.91
N CYS A 6 5.87 12.68 17.06
CA CYS A 6 4.89 13.22 16.11
C CYS A 6 4.21 14.47 16.71
N ASN A 7 4.50 15.64 16.12
CA ASN A 7 3.91 16.91 16.58
C ASN A 7 2.40 17.02 16.34
N VAL A 8 1.86 16.31 15.35
CA VAL A 8 0.43 16.34 15.00
C VAL A 8 -0.35 15.40 15.93
N CYS A 9 0.04 14.13 16.00
CA CYS A 9 -0.67 13.13 16.81
C CYS A 9 -0.31 13.15 18.30
N LYS A 10 0.73 13.90 18.71
CA LYS A 10 1.24 13.96 20.10
C LYS A 10 1.62 12.59 20.68
N ILE A 11 2.32 11.79 19.89
CA ILE A 11 2.83 10.47 20.30
C ILE A 11 4.32 10.33 19.98
N VAL A 12 5.00 9.49 20.76
CA VAL A 12 6.29 8.92 20.36
C VAL A 12 6.01 7.94 19.22
N LYS A 13 6.64 8.16 18.06
CA LYS A 13 6.53 7.28 16.89
C LYS A 13 7.25 5.97 17.22
N PRO A 14 6.55 4.82 17.19
CA PRO A 14 7.20 3.52 17.21
C PRO A 14 8.22 3.38 16.07
N ASP A 15 9.02 2.34 16.13
CA ASP A 15 9.94 2.06 15.03
C ASP A 15 9.22 1.83 13.71
N ARG A 16 9.79 2.43 12.66
CA ARG A 16 9.25 2.45 11.29
C ARG A 16 7.86 3.09 11.15
N CYS A 17 7.36 3.79 12.17
CA CYS A 17 6.11 4.53 12.08
C CYS A 17 6.31 5.90 11.43
N HIS A 18 5.42 6.27 10.51
CA HIS A 18 5.38 7.58 9.86
C HIS A 18 3.99 8.20 9.98
N HIS A 19 3.93 9.52 10.04
CA HIS A 19 2.65 10.25 10.01
C HIS A 19 2.27 10.47 8.56
N CYS A 20 1.06 10.05 8.19
CA CYS A 20 0.48 10.37 6.89
C CYS A 20 -0.43 11.58 7.06
N SER A 21 -0.16 12.66 6.32
CA SER A 21 -0.99 13.86 6.29
C SER A 21 -2.37 13.60 5.69
N GLU A 22 -2.44 12.80 4.61
CA GLU A 22 -3.70 12.46 3.94
C GLU A 22 -4.65 11.67 4.85
N CYS A 23 -4.12 10.72 5.62
CA CYS A 23 -4.93 9.97 6.59
C CYS A 23 -5.00 10.64 7.98
N ASN A 24 -4.29 11.76 8.17
CA ASN A 24 -4.12 12.49 9.42
C ASN A 24 -3.82 11.58 10.64
N ARG A 25 -2.98 10.55 10.45
CA ARG A 25 -2.62 9.60 11.51
C ARG A 25 -1.23 9.03 11.36
N CYS A 26 -0.64 8.62 12.47
CA CYS A 26 0.57 7.80 12.49
C CYS A 26 0.24 6.36 12.06
N VAL A 27 0.98 5.83 11.10
CA VAL A 27 0.81 4.48 10.54
C VAL A 27 2.05 3.65 10.86
N LEU A 28 1.84 2.51 11.52
CA LEU A 28 2.91 1.59 11.87
C LEU A 28 3.48 0.94 10.62
N ARG A 29 4.81 0.84 10.53
CA ARG A 29 5.53 0.30 9.36
C ARG A 29 4.96 0.84 8.04
N MET A 30 4.68 2.15 8.01
CA MET A 30 4.10 2.80 6.84
C MET A 30 5.02 2.60 5.64
N ASP A 31 4.43 2.16 4.54
CA ASP A 31 5.09 2.09 3.23
C ASP A 31 4.74 3.36 2.44
N HIS A 32 3.47 3.52 2.06
CA HIS A 32 2.99 4.72 1.36
C HIS A 32 1.49 4.96 1.58
N HIS A 33 1.02 6.18 1.28
CA HIS A 33 -0.40 6.43 1.04
C HIS A 33 -0.70 6.11 -0.43
N CYS A 34 -1.63 5.19 -0.67
CA CYS A 34 -1.97 4.73 -2.00
C CYS A 34 -3.34 5.31 -2.41
N PRO A 35 -3.38 6.22 -3.39
CA PRO A 35 -4.64 6.79 -3.88
C PRO A 35 -5.58 5.73 -4.46
N TRP A 36 -5.03 4.68 -5.07
CA TRP A 36 -5.79 3.61 -5.73
C TRP A 36 -6.61 2.76 -4.79
N VAL A 37 -6.18 2.64 -3.53
CA VAL A 37 -6.96 1.97 -2.46
C VAL A 37 -7.53 2.96 -1.44
N ASN A 38 -7.39 4.26 -1.71
CA ASN A 38 -7.80 5.36 -0.84
C ASN A 38 -7.35 5.16 0.62
N GLY A 39 -6.07 4.84 0.82
CA GLY A 39 -5.57 4.53 2.16
C GLY A 39 -4.08 4.26 2.25
N CYS A 40 -3.56 4.29 3.48
CA CYS A 40 -2.18 3.91 3.73
C CYS A 40 -1.97 2.41 3.65
N ILE A 41 -0.87 2.03 3.00
CA ILE A 41 -0.27 0.70 3.09
C ILE A 41 0.76 0.74 4.23
N GLY A 42 0.60 -0.16 5.19
CA GLY A 42 1.44 -0.24 6.38
C GLY A 42 1.35 -1.63 7.02
N PHE A 43 1.68 -1.73 8.29
CA PHE A 43 1.80 -3.00 9.00
C PHE A 43 0.58 -3.92 8.82
N ASP A 44 -0.64 -3.40 9.01
CA ASP A 44 -1.86 -4.20 9.06
C ASP A 44 -2.33 -4.72 7.69
N ASN A 45 -1.90 -4.10 6.59
CA ASN A 45 -2.42 -4.39 5.26
C ASN A 45 -1.37 -4.60 4.17
N TYR A 46 -0.07 -4.53 4.48
CA TYR A 46 1.00 -4.73 3.50
C TYR A 46 0.87 -6.06 2.75
N LYS A 47 0.54 -7.16 3.46
CA LYS A 47 0.34 -8.47 2.84
C LYS A 47 -0.84 -8.46 1.86
N TYR A 48 -1.95 -7.84 2.24
CA TYR A 48 -3.14 -7.76 1.38
C TYR A 48 -2.86 -6.92 0.14
N PHE A 49 -2.15 -5.80 0.29
CA PHE A 49 -1.74 -4.96 -0.84
C PHE A 49 -0.82 -5.72 -1.81
N TYR A 50 0.15 -6.46 -1.29
CA TYR A 50 1.01 -7.31 -2.13
C TYR A 50 0.21 -8.37 -2.91
N LEU A 51 -0.71 -9.07 -2.23
CA LEU A 51 -1.58 -10.05 -2.88
C LEU A 51 -2.50 -9.42 -3.93
N PHE A 52 -3.03 -8.22 -3.66
CA PHE A 52 -3.83 -7.45 -4.62
C PHE A 52 -3.06 -7.20 -5.92
N ILE A 53 -1.81 -6.70 -5.83
CA ILE A 53 -0.97 -6.47 -7.01
C ILE A 53 -0.63 -7.78 -7.73
N PHE A 54 -0.28 -8.83 -6.98
CA PHE A 54 0.06 -10.13 -7.56
C PHE A 54 -1.11 -10.75 -8.35
N TYR A 55 -2.28 -10.88 -7.73
CA TYR A 55 -3.45 -11.46 -8.38
C TYR A 55 -3.99 -10.57 -9.50
N GLY A 56 -3.93 -9.24 -9.33
CA GLY A 56 -4.27 -8.30 -10.40
C GLY A 56 -3.38 -8.46 -11.64
N SER A 57 -2.08 -8.69 -11.43
CA SER A 57 -1.12 -8.94 -12.51
C SER A 57 -1.41 -10.26 -13.22
N LEU A 58 -1.68 -11.33 -12.45
CA LEU A 58 -2.04 -12.63 -13.02
C LEU A 58 -3.35 -12.59 -13.81
N ALA A 59 -4.36 -11.91 -13.28
CA ALA A 59 -5.63 -11.72 -13.98
C ALA A 59 -5.44 -10.93 -15.29
N SER A 60 -4.60 -9.88 -15.26
CA SER A 60 -4.27 -9.09 -16.45
C SER A 60 -3.57 -9.95 -17.52
N LEU A 61 -2.59 -10.77 -17.12
CA LEU A 61 -1.90 -11.70 -18.02
C LEU A 61 -2.85 -12.74 -18.61
N TRP A 62 -3.76 -13.28 -17.79
CA TRP A 62 -4.78 -14.22 -18.24
C TRP A 62 -5.69 -13.60 -19.30
N VAL A 63 -6.22 -12.39 -19.02
CA VAL A 63 -7.08 -11.68 -19.98
C VAL A 63 -6.34 -11.43 -21.28
N VAL A 64 -5.13 -10.85 -21.23
CA VAL A 64 -4.32 -10.60 -22.43
C VAL A 64 -4.08 -11.89 -23.20
N GLY A 65 -3.64 -12.95 -22.53
CA GLY A 65 -3.40 -14.26 -23.15
C GLY A 65 -4.65 -14.85 -23.81
N SER A 66 -5.80 -14.74 -23.16
CA SER A 66 -7.08 -15.21 -23.71
C SER A 66 -7.57 -14.42 -24.93
N MET A 67 -7.12 -13.16 -25.07
CA MET A 67 -7.48 -12.31 -26.20
C MET A 67 -6.54 -12.45 -27.41
N ILE A 68 -5.37 -13.08 -27.26
CA ILE A 68 -4.41 -13.28 -28.35
C ILE A 68 -5.05 -13.89 -29.61
N PRO A 69 -5.90 -14.94 -29.54
CA PRO A 69 -6.53 -15.51 -30.73
C PRO A 69 -7.40 -14.51 -31.51
N MET A 70 -8.07 -13.58 -30.83
CA MET A 70 -8.89 -12.53 -31.47
C MET A 70 -8.04 -11.46 -32.17
N LEU A 71 -6.76 -11.34 -31.81
CA LEU A 71 -5.84 -10.35 -32.39
C LEU A 71 -5.03 -10.89 -33.57
N ILE A 72 -4.97 -12.22 -33.72
CA ILE A 72 -4.20 -12.92 -34.77
C ILE A 72 -5.12 -13.44 -35.90
N GLN A 73 -6.44 -13.39 -35.70
CA GLN A 73 -7.45 -13.59 -36.74
C GLN A 73 -7.67 -12.30 -37.53
#